data_AF-A0A834F9J8-F1
#
_entry.id   AF-A0A834F9J8-F1
#
_cell.length_a   1.000
_cell.length_b   1.000
_cell.length_c   1.000
_cell.angle_alpha   90.00
_cell.angle_beta   90.00
_cell.angle_gamma   90.00
#
_symmetry.space_group_name_H-M   'P 1'
#
loop_
_entity.id
_entity.type
_entity.pdbx_description
1 polymer ?
#
loop_
_entity_poly.entity_id
_entity_poly.type
_entity_poly.pdbx_seq_one_letter_code
_entity_poly.pdbx_strand_id
1 'polypeptide(L)'
;MPFGCLTLGEKKDYNSPSEVTDKYDLGQIVKTEEFCEIFRAKDRNTLKMYTCKKFHKKDGRKVRKAAKNEIMILKMVKHHNILQLVDAFETKKEYFIFLELATGREVFDWILDQGYYSERDTSNVMRQVLEAVAYLHSLKIVHRNLKLENLVYFNRLKHSKIVISDFQLAKLENGLIKDPCGTPEYLAPEVVGRQRYGRPVDCWAIGVIMYILLSGNPPFYDDSEEEDSDNRDKNLFLKILSGDYEFDSPYWDDISDSAKTLVASLMEVDQDQRLTAQEAIAHEWISGNAASDKNIKDGVCAQIEKNFAKAKWKKAVRVTTLMKRLRGPDQGDSGAAGAAGGATVDAGAPGVAPAPPAGMSDGAAACIKAALKAKTPDPQPAAAAAPAQPDEQTRCNGDAPQMLPQRKED
;
A
#
# COMPACT_ATOMS: atom_id res chain seq x y z
N MET A 1 17.97 -29.41 15.58
CA MET A 1 17.60 -29.96 14.27
C MET A 1 16.23 -29.40 13.86
N PRO A 2 16.13 -28.41 12.97
CA PRO A 2 14.85 -27.95 12.45
C PRO A 2 14.67 -28.31 10.97
N PHE A 3 13.63 -29.10 10.73
CA PHE A 3 12.77 -29.21 9.56
C PHE A 3 13.19 -28.50 8.25
N GLY A 4 13.59 -29.32 7.26
CA GLY A 4 13.03 -29.25 5.91
C GLY A 4 12.99 -27.91 5.18
N CYS A 5 13.99 -27.05 5.32
CA CYS A 5 14.29 -26.13 4.22
C CYS A 5 14.67 -26.97 3.01
N LEU A 6 14.04 -26.74 1.85
CA LEU A 6 14.63 -27.09 0.57
C LEU A 6 16.09 -26.61 0.60
N THR A 7 17.02 -27.55 0.62
CA THR A 7 18.44 -27.27 0.52
C THR A 7 18.66 -26.50 -0.78
N LEU A 8 19.37 -25.37 -0.70
CA LEU A 8 19.84 -24.65 -1.87
C LEU A 8 20.65 -25.64 -2.73
N GLY A 9 20.05 -26.19 -3.79
CA GLY A 9 20.70 -27.16 -4.65
C GLY A 9 19.80 -28.25 -5.25
N GLU A 10 18.67 -28.60 -4.63
CA GLU A 10 17.77 -29.59 -5.24
C GLU A 10 16.81 -28.93 -6.23
N LYS A 11 17.20 -28.90 -7.51
CA LYS A 11 16.23 -28.78 -8.62
C LYS A 11 15.41 -30.06 -8.66
N LYS A 12 14.37 -30.17 -7.82
CA LYS A 12 13.30 -31.13 -8.09
C LYS A 12 12.41 -30.50 -9.15
N ASP A 13 12.66 -30.87 -10.41
CA ASP A 13 11.74 -30.62 -11.51
C ASP A 13 10.51 -31.52 -11.31
N TYR A 14 9.50 -30.99 -10.62
CA TYR A 14 8.25 -31.68 -10.34
C TYR A 14 7.45 -31.81 -11.63
N ASN A 15 7.56 -32.95 -12.31
CA ASN A 15 7.12 -33.07 -13.70
C ASN A 15 5.61 -33.37 -13.84
N SER A 16 4.91 -33.66 -12.73
CA SER A 16 3.51 -34.09 -12.75
C SER A 16 2.63 -33.30 -11.76
N PRO A 17 1.42 -32.85 -12.16
CA PRO A 17 0.43 -32.31 -11.24
C PRO A 17 0.06 -33.25 -10.08
N SER A 18 0.26 -34.56 -10.26
CA SER A 18 0.01 -35.56 -9.21
C SER A 18 0.82 -35.29 -7.95
N GLU A 19 2.08 -34.84 -8.08
CA GLU A 19 2.97 -34.59 -6.95
C GLU A 19 2.45 -33.48 -6.02
N VAL A 20 1.71 -32.51 -6.58
CA VAL A 20 1.02 -31.48 -5.79
C VAL A 20 -0.17 -32.09 -5.06
N THR A 21 -1.00 -32.86 -5.76
CA THR A 21 -2.21 -33.47 -5.20
C THR A 21 -1.92 -34.64 -4.24
N ASP A 22 -0.74 -35.24 -4.34
CA ASP A 22 -0.29 -36.30 -3.44
C ASP A 22 0.02 -35.75 -2.05
N LYS A 23 0.51 -34.51 -1.97
CA LYS A 23 0.83 -33.82 -0.71
C LYS A 23 -0.30 -32.90 -0.22
N TYR A 24 -0.99 -32.21 -1.11
CA TYR A 24 -1.98 -31.20 -0.78
C TYR A 24 -3.33 -31.51 -1.40
N ASP A 25 -4.38 -31.38 -0.60
CA ASP A 25 -5.77 -31.32 -1.08
C ASP A 25 -6.16 -29.86 -1.35
N LEU A 26 -6.41 -29.53 -2.62
CA LEU A 26 -6.77 -28.18 -3.04
C LEU A 26 -8.28 -28.01 -2.95
N GLY A 27 -8.72 -27.15 -2.03
CA GLY A 27 -10.13 -26.83 -1.82
C GLY A 27 -10.66 -25.81 -2.84
N GLN A 28 -11.70 -25.07 -2.44
CA GLN A 28 -12.33 -24.07 -3.30
C GLN A 28 -11.44 -22.84 -3.54
N ILE A 29 -11.66 -22.18 -4.68
CA ILE A 29 -11.07 -20.88 -5.00
C ILE A 29 -11.61 -19.85 -4.02
N VAL A 30 -10.70 -19.19 -3.32
CA VAL A 30 -11.00 -18.10 -2.39
C VAL A 30 -11.06 -16.77 -3.14
N LYS A 31 -10.13 -16.55 -4.07
CA LYS A 31 -9.98 -15.28 -4.80
C LYS A 31 -9.25 -15.53 -6.12
N THR A 32 -9.63 -14.79 -7.16
CA THR A 32 -8.86 -14.68 -8.41
C THR A 32 -8.20 -13.32 -8.45
N GLU A 33 -6.91 -13.29 -8.79
CA GLU A 33 -6.08 -12.11 -8.99
C GLU A 33 -5.62 -12.03 -10.45
N GLU A 34 -4.95 -10.94 -10.84
CA GLU A 34 -4.54 -10.70 -12.24
C GLU A 34 -3.73 -11.86 -12.84
N PHE A 35 -2.85 -12.49 -12.05
CA PHE A 35 -1.93 -13.52 -12.53
C PHE A 35 -2.16 -14.91 -11.93
N CYS A 36 -3.00 -15.04 -10.90
CA CYS A 36 -3.16 -16.30 -10.19
C CYS A 36 -4.54 -16.50 -9.59
N GLU A 37 -4.85 -17.77 -9.35
CA GLU A 37 -5.99 -18.22 -8.58
C GLU A 37 -5.52 -18.61 -7.17
N ILE A 38 -6.24 -18.15 -6.14
CA ILE A 38 -5.91 -18.41 -4.74
C ILE A 38 -6.87 -19.46 -4.20
N PHE A 39 -6.33 -20.54 -3.65
CA PHE A 39 -7.03 -21.66 -3.07
C PHE A 39 -6.73 -21.80 -1.59
N ARG A 40 -7.66 -22.38 -0.84
CA ARG A 40 -7.34 -22.98 0.45
C ARG A 40 -6.83 -24.39 0.22
N ALA A 41 -5.67 -24.73 0.75
CA ALA A 41 -5.08 -26.05 0.61
C ALA A 41 -4.93 -26.73 1.97
N LYS A 42 -5.05 -28.06 2.02
CA LYS A 42 -4.83 -28.88 3.20
C LYS A 42 -3.69 -29.85 2.96
N ASP A 43 -2.66 -29.83 3.79
CA ASP A 43 -1.62 -30.84 3.75
C ASP A 43 -2.20 -32.18 4.21
N ARG A 44 -2.04 -33.23 3.39
CA ARG A 44 -2.66 -34.54 3.61
C ARG A 44 -2.09 -35.29 4.82
N ASN A 45 -0.83 -35.04 5.14
CA ASN A 45 -0.13 -35.74 6.23
C ASN A 45 -0.36 -35.04 7.57
N THR A 46 -0.25 -33.71 7.58
CA THR A 46 -0.34 -32.91 8.81
C THR A 46 -1.75 -32.38 9.09
N LEU A 47 -2.66 -32.47 8.10
CA LEU A 47 -3.99 -31.89 8.11
C LEU A 47 -4.03 -30.36 8.29
N LYS A 48 -2.86 -29.69 8.23
CA LYS A 48 -2.72 -28.25 8.39
C LYS A 48 -3.16 -27.52 7.13
N MET A 49 -3.80 -26.37 7.33
CA MET A 49 -4.35 -25.54 6.26
C MET A 49 -3.37 -24.45 5.82
N TYR A 50 -3.35 -24.17 4.52
CA TYR A 50 -2.46 -23.24 3.83
C TYR A 50 -3.21 -22.42 2.77
N THR A 51 -2.59 -21.33 2.32
CA THR A 51 -3.00 -20.59 1.14
C THR A 51 -2.17 -21.08 -0.04
N CYS A 52 -2.80 -21.43 -1.17
CA CYS A 52 -2.10 -21.84 -2.38
C CYS A 52 -2.38 -20.83 -3.50
N LYS A 53 -1.35 -20.18 -4.02
CA LYS A 53 -1.44 -19.40 -5.26
C LYS A 53 -1.07 -20.27 -6.45
N LYS A 54 -1.95 -20.34 -7.44
CA LYS A 54 -1.78 -21.12 -8.66
C LYS A 54 -1.65 -20.20 -9.87
N PHE A 55 -0.54 -20.32 -10.61
CA PHE A 55 -0.27 -19.54 -11.81
C PHE A 55 -0.24 -20.46 -13.03
N HIS A 56 -0.94 -20.09 -14.09
CA HIS A 56 -0.97 -20.87 -15.34
C HIS A 56 0.12 -20.38 -16.30
N LYS A 57 1.08 -21.24 -16.66
CA LYS A 57 2.21 -20.87 -17.54
C LYS A 57 1.76 -20.44 -18.94
N LYS A 58 0.59 -20.92 -19.39
CA LYS A 58 -0.02 -20.58 -20.69
C LYS A 58 -0.46 -19.11 -20.76
N ASP A 59 -0.68 -18.44 -19.63
CA ASP A 59 -1.15 -17.05 -19.56
C ASP A 59 -0.04 -16.02 -19.86
N GLY A 60 1.15 -16.50 -20.23
CA GLY A 60 2.17 -15.70 -20.88
C GLY A 60 3.42 -15.46 -20.04
N ARG A 61 4.37 -14.71 -20.62
CA ARG A 61 5.69 -14.49 -20.04
C ARG A 61 5.64 -13.70 -18.73
N LYS A 62 4.70 -12.75 -18.61
CA LYS A 62 4.52 -11.91 -17.41
C LYS A 62 4.13 -12.76 -16.20
N VAL A 63 3.14 -13.64 -16.34
CA VAL A 63 2.69 -14.59 -15.31
C VAL A 63 3.84 -15.49 -14.84
N ARG A 64 4.61 -16.08 -15.78
CA ARG A 64 5.77 -16.91 -15.42
C ARG A 64 6.84 -16.11 -14.66
N LYS A 65 7.07 -14.86 -15.03
CA LYS A 65 8.03 -13.98 -14.36
C LYS A 65 7.55 -13.63 -12.95
N ALA A 66 6.28 -13.28 -12.79
CA ALA A 66 5.66 -12.97 -11.50
C ALA A 66 5.78 -14.16 -10.52
N ALA A 67 5.37 -15.37 -10.94
CA ALA A 67 5.45 -16.57 -10.11
C ALA A 67 6.90 -16.89 -9.68
N LYS A 68 7.85 -16.90 -10.63
CA LYS A 68 9.26 -17.17 -10.31
C LYS A 68 9.85 -16.11 -9.38
N ASN A 69 9.48 -14.86 -9.58
CA ASN A 69 9.95 -13.75 -8.75
C ASN A 69 9.41 -13.87 -7.32
N GLU A 70 8.11 -14.14 -7.15
CA GLU A 70 7.50 -14.34 -5.84
C GLU A 70 8.16 -15.50 -5.08
N ILE A 71 8.37 -16.66 -5.74
CA ILE A 71 9.09 -17.80 -5.14
C ILE A 71 10.51 -17.40 -4.71
N MET A 72 11.23 -16.68 -5.57
CA MET A 72 12.61 -16.27 -5.30
C MET A 72 12.71 -15.35 -4.09
N ILE A 73 11.90 -14.29 -4.06
CA ILE A 73 11.89 -13.32 -2.96
C ILE A 73 11.42 -13.97 -1.66
N LEU A 74 10.36 -14.78 -1.70
CA LEU A 74 9.82 -15.41 -0.50
C LEU A 74 10.75 -16.46 0.11
N LYS A 75 11.68 -17.04 -0.66
CA LYS A 75 12.75 -17.91 -0.14
C LYS A 75 13.83 -17.14 0.63
N MET A 76 13.98 -15.84 0.41
CA MET A 76 15.02 -15.00 1.02
C MET A 76 14.55 -14.32 2.30
N VAL A 77 13.23 -14.22 2.52
CA VAL A 77 12.65 -13.42 3.59
C VAL A 77 12.07 -14.31 4.69
N LYS A 78 12.32 -13.92 5.94
CA LYS A 78 11.75 -14.56 7.13
C LYS A 78 11.51 -13.50 8.19
N HIS A 79 10.26 -13.10 8.35
CA HIS A 79 9.87 -12.02 9.26
C HIS A 79 8.50 -12.27 9.87
N HIS A 80 8.29 -11.81 11.11
CA HIS A 80 7.04 -12.02 11.83
C HIS A 80 5.83 -11.44 11.06
N ASN A 81 6.01 -10.28 10.43
CA ASN A 81 5.00 -9.52 9.72
C ASN A 81 5.03 -9.69 8.18
N ILE A 82 5.60 -10.80 7.68
CA ILE A 82 5.55 -11.17 6.26
C ILE A 82 4.91 -12.56 6.16
N LEU A 83 3.99 -12.75 5.21
CA LEU A 83 3.35 -14.04 5.00
C LEU A 83 4.37 -15.06 4.46
N GLN A 84 4.65 -16.11 5.24
CA GLN A 84 5.80 -16.99 4.98
C GLN A 84 5.51 -18.04 3.91
N LEU A 85 6.54 -18.35 3.10
CA LEU A 85 6.52 -19.48 2.17
C LEU A 85 6.63 -20.80 2.93
N VAL A 86 5.71 -21.70 2.62
CA VAL A 86 5.67 -23.06 3.16
C VAL A 86 6.26 -24.03 2.14
N ASP A 87 5.83 -23.93 0.88
CA ASP A 87 6.29 -24.82 -0.19
C ASP A 87 6.09 -24.19 -1.57
N ALA A 88 6.79 -24.69 -2.59
CA ALA A 88 6.60 -24.26 -3.97
C ALA A 88 6.85 -25.40 -4.96
N PHE A 89 5.94 -25.54 -5.93
CA PHE A 89 6.01 -26.55 -6.98
C PHE A 89 5.97 -25.89 -8.36
N GLU A 90 6.80 -26.38 -9.25
CA GLU A 90 6.79 -26.01 -10.66
C GLU A 90 6.45 -27.26 -11.49
N THR A 91 5.29 -27.27 -12.14
CA THR A 91 4.90 -28.33 -13.07
C THR A 91 5.11 -27.90 -14.52
N LYS A 92 4.86 -28.79 -15.49
CA LYS A 92 4.92 -28.43 -16.92
C LYS A 92 3.98 -27.28 -17.30
N LYS A 93 2.82 -27.18 -16.64
CA LYS A 93 1.76 -26.23 -16.99
C LYS A 93 1.58 -25.09 -15.99
N GLU A 94 1.99 -25.29 -14.74
CA GLU A 94 1.54 -24.44 -13.61
C GLU A 94 2.67 -24.19 -12.61
N TYR A 95 2.56 -23.10 -11.85
CA TYR A 95 3.29 -22.89 -10.60
C TYR A 95 2.31 -22.94 -9.43
N PHE A 96 2.70 -23.57 -8.33
CA PHE A 96 1.97 -23.58 -7.07
C PHE A 96 2.84 -23.01 -5.96
N ILE A 97 2.37 -21.98 -5.28
CA ILE A 97 3.07 -21.34 -4.16
C ILE A 97 2.20 -21.52 -2.92
N PHE A 98 2.66 -22.33 -1.97
CA PHE A 98 2.00 -22.58 -0.69
C PHE A 98 2.55 -21.64 0.37
N LEU A 99 1.66 -20.85 0.97
CA LEU A 99 1.95 -19.86 2.00
C LEU A 99 1.23 -20.23 3.30
N GLU A 100 1.66 -19.63 4.41
CA GLU A 100 0.87 -19.65 5.63
C GLU A 100 -0.56 -19.17 5.37
N LEU A 101 -1.52 -19.74 6.09
CA LEU A 101 -2.92 -19.33 5.99
C LEU A 101 -3.19 -18.16 6.95
N ALA A 102 -3.32 -16.96 6.41
CA ALA A 102 -3.93 -15.84 7.12
C ALA A 102 -5.47 -16.03 7.12
N THR A 103 -6.07 -16.11 8.30
CA THR A 103 -7.52 -16.33 8.50
C THR A 103 -8.26 -15.09 8.96
N GLY A 104 -7.52 -14.01 9.26
CA GLY A 104 -8.07 -12.71 9.58
C GLY A 104 -8.59 -12.00 8.34
N ARG A 105 -8.76 -10.69 8.47
CA ARG A 105 -9.27 -9.82 7.40
C ARG A 105 -8.20 -8.82 6.99
N GLU A 106 -8.43 -8.21 5.84
CA GLU A 106 -7.71 -7.01 5.44
C GLU A 106 -7.82 -5.97 6.58
N VAL A 107 -6.74 -5.23 6.82
CA VAL A 107 -6.69 -4.21 7.87
C VAL A 107 -7.86 -3.25 7.74
N PHE A 108 -8.16 -2.88 6.50
CA PHE A 108 -9.21 -1.94 6.18
C PHE A 108 -10.61 -2.43 6.59
N ASP A 109 -10.95 -3.67 6.22
CA ASP A 109 -12.21 -4.31 6.61
C ASP A 109 -12.33 -4.49 8.13
N TRP A 110 -11.20 -4.67 8.82
CA TRP A 110 -11.21 -4.79 10.28
C TRP A 110 -11.65 -3.48 10.95
N ILE A 111 -11.16 -2.34 10.47
CA ILE A 111 -11.48 -1.00 10.99
C ILE A 111 -12.97 -0.71 10.88
N LEU A 112 -13.56 -0.99 9.72
CA LEU A 112 -14.99 -0.77 9.47
C LEU A 112 -15.90 -1.55 10.45
N ASP A 113 -15.43 -2.68 10.93
CA ASP A 113 -16.19 -3.59 11.79
C ASP A 113 -15.99 -3.37 13.30
N GLN A 114 -15.00 -2.59 13.74
CA GLN A 114 -14.78 -2.33 15.17
C GLN A 114 -15.80 -1.34 15.72
N GLY A 115 -16.12 -1.38 17.02
CA GLY A 115 -16.91 -0.32 17.67
C GLY A 115 -16.12 0.96 17.94
N TYR A 116 -14.80 0.87 17.93
CA TYR A 116 -13.86 1.92 18.32
C TYR A 116 -12.60 1.81 17.48
N TYR A 117 -12.07 2.94 17.02
CA TYR A 117 -10.84 3.02 16.23
C TYR A 117 -10.15 4.36 16.45
N SER A 118 -8.86 4.34 16.72
CA SER A 118 -8.05 5.50 17.12
C SER A 118 -6.76 5.64 16.30
N GLU A 119 -6.09 6.78 16.43
CA GLU A 119 -4.72 6.93 15.92
C GLU A 119 -3.77 5.91 16.54
N ARG A 120 -3.94 5.57 17.83
CA ARG A 120 -3.15 4.56 18.52
C ARG A 120 -3.26 3.19 17.84
N ASP A 121 -4.46 2.79 17.45
CA ASP A 121 -4.69 1.54 16.70
C ASP A 121 -3.98 1.57 15.34
N THR A 122 -4.08 2.71 14.65
CA THR A 122 -3.40 2.94 13.37
C THR A 122 -1.88 2.85 13.53
N SER A 123 -1.32 3.51 14.56
CA SER A 123 0.10 3.50 14.87
C SER A 123 0.63 2.08 15.12
N ASN A 124 -0.14 1.25 15.84
CA ASN A 124 0.22 -0.16 16.07
C ASN A 124 0.25 -1.01 14.79
N VAL A 125 -0.65 -0.74 13.84
CA VAL A 125 -0.64 -1.36 12.51
C VAL A 125 0.58 -0.88 11.73
N MET A 126 0.78 0.44 11.65
CA MET A 126 1.85 1.05 10.87
C MET A 126 3.23 0.65 11.38
N ARG A 127 3.42 0.52 12.70
CA ARG A 127 4.68 0.02 13.29
C ARG A 127 5.07 -1.35 12.73
N GLN A 128 4.13 -2.30 12.70
CA GLN A 128 4.38 -3.65 12.18
C GLN A 128 4.69 -3.67 10.68
N VAL A 129 4.02 -2.80 9.91
CA VAL A 129 4.27 -2.65 8.46
C VAL A 129 5.66 -2.05 8.24
N LEU A 130 6.00 -0.99 8.96
CA LEU A 130 7.31 -0.33 8.90
C LEU A 130 8.44 -1.28 9.29
N GLU A 131 8.28 -2.07 10.37
CA GLU A 131 9.25 -3.09 10.78
C GLU A 131 9.49 -4.14 9.69
N ALA A 132 8.43 -4.63 9.05
CA ALA A 132 8.54 -5.57 7.93
C ALA A 132 9.26 -4.96 6.72
N VAL A 133 8.95 -3.70 6.39
CA VAL A 133 9.55 -3.01 5.24
C VAL A 133 11.00 -2.62 5.52
N ALA A 134 11.33 -2.17 6.73
CA ALA A 134 12.70 -1.94 7.16
C ALA A 134 13.54 -3.24 7.05
N TYR A 135 12.97 -4.38 7.44
CA TYR A 135 13.58 -5.69 7.23
C TYR A 135 13.82 -5.99 5.75
N LEU A 136 12.82 -5.82 4.87
CA LEU A 136 13.00 -6.01 3.42
C LEU A 136 14.10 -5.10 2.85
N HIS A 137 14.09 -3.83 3.25
CA HIS A 137 15.06 -2.83 2.82
C HIS A 137 16.47 -3.16 3.29
N SER A 138 16.63 -3.78 4.47
CA SER A 138 17.93 -4.27 4.96
C SER A 138 18.50 -5.38 4.06
N LEU A 139 17.63 -6.19 3.44
CA LEU A 139 17.98 -7.21 2.45
C LEU A 139 18.06 -6.66 1.02
N LYS A 140 17.97 -5.34 0.84
CA LYS A 140 17.91 -4.68 -0.47
C LYS A 140 16.71 -5.12 -1.32
N ILE A 141 15.61 -5.54 -0.70
CA ILE A 141 14.37 -5.89 -1.40
C ILE A 141 13.43 -4.68 -1.33
N VAL A 142 12.92 -4.27 -2.50
CA VAL A 142 11.87 -3.26 -2.64
C VAL A 142 10.56 -3.98 -2.98
N HIS A 143 9.48 -3.71 -2.26
CA HIS A 143 8.20 -4.40 -2.44
C HIS A 143 7.46 -3.93 -3.71
N ARG A 144 7.41 -2.61 -3.95
CA ARG A 144 6.86 -1.95 -5.15
C ARG A 144 5.35 -2.12 -5.41
N ASN A 145 4.62 -2.78 -4.51
CA ASN A 145 3.16 -2.93 -4.58
C ASN A 145 2.53 -2.93 -3.18
N LEU A 146 3.00 -2.08 -2.27
CA LEU A 146 2.36 -1.92 -0.97
C LEU A 146 1.03 -1.17 -1.15
N LYS A 147 -0.02 -1.71 -0.54
CA LYS A 147 -1.39 -1.19 -0.56
C LYS A 147 -2.23 -1.89 0.50
N LEU A 148 -3.41 -1.34 0.80
CA LEU A 148 -4.27 -1.86 1.86
C LEU A 148 -4.67 -3.33 1.65
N GLU A 149 -4.93 -3.75 0.42
CA GLU A 149 -5.34 -5.11 0.08
C GLU A 149 -4.24 -6.15 0.37
N ASN A 150 -2.99 -5.71 0.46
CA ASN A 150 -1.83 -6.56 0.71
C ASN A 150 -1.48 -6.64 2.21
N LEU A 151 -2.22 -5.93 3.08
CA LEU A 151 -2.06 -5.92 4.54
C LEU A 151 -3.21 -6.67 5.22
N VAL A 152 -2.91 -7.80 5.84
CA VAL A 152 -3.93 -8.71 6.39
C VAL A 152 -3.61 -9.07 7.83
N TYR A 153 -4.61 -9.10 8.70
CA TYR A 153 -4.49 -9.71 10.02
C TYR A 153 -4.32 -11.22 9.88
N PHE A 154 -3.32 -11.78 10.56
CA PHE A 154 -3.01 -13.21 10.43
C PHE A 154 -4.15 -14.12 10.92
N ASN A 155 -4.91 -13.70 11.93
CA ASN A 155 -6.09 -14.39 12.45
C ASN A 155 -7.12 -13.37 12.99
N ARG A 156 -8.26 -13.86 13.51
CA ARG A 156 -9.38 -13.00 13.98
C ARG A 156 -9.29 -12.61 15.46
N LEU A 157 -8.16 -12.87 16.12
CA LEU A 157 -7.97 -12.51 17.52
C LEU A 157 -7.68 -11.01 17.64
N LYS A 158 -8.09 -10.40 18.77
CA LYS A 158 -7.97 -8.95 19.02
C LYS A 158 -6.55 -8.40 18.87
N HIS A 159 -5.53 -9.19 19.20
CA HIS A 159 -4.11 -8.81 19.12
C HIS A 159 -3.38 -9.58 18.01
N SER A 160 -4.08 -9.86 16.91
CA SER A 160 -3.46 -10.56 15.79
C SER A 160 -2.40 -9.69 15.10
N LYS A 161 -1.30 -10.31 14.70
CA LYS A 161 -0.24 -9.65 13.93
C LYS A 161 -0.73 -9.29 12.53
N ILE A 162 -0.16 -8.23 11.96
CA ILE A 162 -0.30 -7.89 10.54
C ILE A 162 0.74 -8.64 9.74
N VAL A 163 0.35 -9.15 8.56
CA VAL A 163 1.27 -9.74 7.60
C VAL A 163 1.14 -9.04 6.24
N ILE A 164 2.30 -8.73 5.65
CA ILE A 164 2.40 -8.27 4.27
C ILE A 164 2.38 -9.48 3.33
N SER A 165 1.63 -9.37 2.24
CA SER A 165 1.52 -10.38 1.19
C SER A 165 1.78 -9.77 -0.20
N ASP A 166 1.83 -10.64 -1.22
CA ASP A 166 1.98 -10.28 -2.64
C ASP A 166 3.35 -9.70 -3.06
N PHE A 167 4.34 -10.59 -3.17
CA PHE A 167 5.71 -10.25 -3.57
C PHE A 167 5.97 -10.41 -5.09
N GLN A 168 4.91 -10.49 -5.91
CA GLN A 168 5.03 -10.71 -7.35
C GLN A 168 5.79 -9.60 -8.07
N LEU A 169 5.65 -8.37 -7.58
CA LEU A 169 6.33 -7.18 -8.09
C LEU A 169 7.58 -6.81 -7.27
N ALA A 170 7.91 -7.52 -6.20
CA ALA A 170 9.10 -7.21 -5.40
C ALA A 170 10.38 -7.38 -6.23
N LYS A 171 11.45 -6.67 -5.88
CA LYS A 171 12.72 -6.73 -6.63
C LYS A 171 13.91 -6.49 -5.72
N LEU A 172 14.98 -7.22 -5.97
CA LEU A 172 16.28 -6.97 -5.35
C LEU A 172 16.92 -5.74 -6.03
N GLU A 173 17.26 -4.74 -5.23
CA GLU A 173 17.91 -3.49 -5.61
C GLU A 173 19.39 -3.72 -5.91
N ASN A 174 19.69 -4.44 -7.00
CA ASN A 174 21.06 -4.69 -7.48
C ASN A 174 21.55 -3.61 -8.46
N GLY A 175 20.92 -2.44 -8.44
CA GLY A 175 21.14 -1.36 -9.40
C GLY A 175 19.86 -0.60 -9.69
N LEU A 176 19.91 0.22 -10.73
CA LEU A 176 18.89 1.23 -10.99
C LEU A 176 17.60 0.61 -11.56
N ILE A 177 16.50 0.72 -10.82
CA ILE A 177 15.17 0.27 -11.25
C ILE A 177 14.53 1.37 -12.12
N LYS A 178 13.94 0.99 -13.25
CA LYS A 178 13.27 1.90 -14.19
C LYS A 178 11.88 1.45 -14.63
N ASP A 179 11.56 0.17 -14.47
CA ASP A 179 10.30 -0.39 -14.95
C ASP A 179 9.15 0.16 -14.08
N PRO A 180 8.17 0.91 -14.63
CA PRO A 180 7.02 1.34 -13.85
C PRO A 180 6.13 0.13 -13.55
N CYS A 181 5.80 -0.06 -12.28
CA CYS A 181 4.88 -1.10 -11.81
C CYS A 181 4.28 -0.71 -10.46
N GLY A 182 3.17 -1.34 -10.10
CA GLY A 182 2.44 -1.09 -8.87
C GLY A 182 1.01 -0.65 -9.16
N THR A 183 0.26 -0.41 -8.10
CA THR A 183 -1.13 0.07 -8.17
C THR A 183 -1.11 1.61 -8.26
N PRO A 184 -1.72 2.23 -9.30
CA PRO A 184 -1.58 3.67 -9.61
C PRO A 184 -1.71 4.63 -8.43
N GLU A 185 -2.69 4.37 -7.56
CA GLU A 185 -3.06 5.21 -6.42
C GLU A 185 -1.99 5.26 -5.32
N TYR A 186 -1.03 4.33 -5.34
CA TYR A 186 0.05 4.20 -4.36
C TYR A 186 1.43 4.46 -4.96
N LEU A 187 1.51 4.83 -6.25
CA LEU A 187 2.79 5.06 -6.92
C LEU A 187 3.47 6.33 -6.40
N ALA A 188 4.78 6.24 -6.19
CA ALA A 188 5.62 7.38 -5.84
C ALA A 188 5.86 8.30 -7.05
N PRO A 189 6.15 9.60 -6.83
CA PRO A 189 6.38 10.59 -7.89
C PRO A 189 7.48 10.17 -8.86
N GLU A 190 8.56 9.59 -8.36
CA GLU A 190 9.68 9.11 -9.18
C GLU A 190 9.29 7.94 -10.08
N VAL A 191 8.32 7.10 -9.69
CA VAL A 191 7.81 6.00 -10.53
C VAL A 191 6.90 6.55 -11.63
N VAL A 192 5.99 7.45 -11.28
CA VAL A 192 5.09 8.13 -12.24
C VAL A 192 5.89 8.95 -13.25
N GLY A 193 6.91 9.67 -12.77
CA GLY A 193 7.82 10.48 -13.59
C GLY A 193 8.83 9.66 -14.40
N ARG A 194 8.78 8.32 -14.32
CA ARG A 194 9.71 7.39 -14.99
C ARG A 194 11.18 7.68 -14.66
N GLN A 195 11.42 8.17 -13.45
CA GLN A 195 12.74 8.38 -12.90
C GLN A 195 13.31 7.06 -12.38
N ARG A 196 14.58 7.09 -11.99
CA ARG A 196 15.20 5.96 -11.30
C ARG A 196 14.73 5.98 -9.87
N TYR A 197 14.40 4.80 -9.35
CA TYR A 197 13.85 4.66 -8.02
C TYR A 197 14.42 3.44 -7.30
N GLY A 198 14.21 3.40 -6.00
CA GLY A 198 14.69 2.35 -5.10
C GLY A 198 13.76 2.13 -3.93
N ARG A 199 14.32 1.78 -2.77
CA ARG A 199 13.60 1.58 -1.50
C ARG A 199 12.60 2.69 -1.09
N PRO A 200 12.86 4.00 -1.32
CA PRO A 200 11.94 5.07 -0.89
C PRO A 200 10.52 4.99 -1.46
N VAL A 201 10.29 4.26 -2.56
CA VAL A 201 8.93 4.10 -3.13
C VAL A 201 7.99 3.35 -2.19
N ASP A 202 8.52 2.43 -1.39
CA ASP A 202 7.72 1.70 -0.41
C ASP A 202 7.31 2.64 0.74
N CYS A 203 8.18 3.56 1.15
CA CYS A 203 7.89 4.57 2.18
C CYS A 203 6.77 5.53 1.74
N TRP A 204 6.78 5.95 0.47
CA TRP A 204 5.68 6.73 -0.11
C TRP A 204 4.35 5.97 -0.01
N ALA A 205 4.33 4.70 -0.45
CA ALA A 205 3.11 3.88 -0.40
C ALA A 205 2.61 3.69 1.04
N ILE A 206 3.51 3.56 2.02
CA ILE A 206 3.17 3.52 3.45
C ILE A 206 2.54 4.85 3.91
N GLY A 207 3.06 5.99 3.46
CA GLY A 207 2.45 7.31 3.70
C GLY A 207 1.03 7.40 3.15
N VAL A 208 0.81 6.96 1.91
CA VAL A 208 -0.53 6.89 1.30
C VAL A 208 -1.47 5.99 2.11
N ILE A 209 -1.00 4.80 2.54
CA ILE A 209 -1.78 3.89 3.39
C ILE A 209 -2.14 4.58 4.71
N MET A 210 -1.17 5.21 5.39
CA MET A 210 -1.39 5.91 6.65
C MET A 210 -2.41 7.05 6.50
N TYR A 211 -2.31 7.85 5.44
CA TYR A 211 -3.27 8.90 5.11
C TYR A 211 -4.70 8.34 5.01
N ILE A 212 -4.88 7.23 4.29
CA ILE A 212 -6.19 6.58 4.12
C ILE A 212 -6.71 6.03 5.45
N LEU A 213 -5.85 5.39 6.24
CA LEU A 213 -6.24 4.80 7.52
C LEU A 213 -6.67 5.85 8.56
N LEU A 214 -6.14 7.07 8.48
CA LEU A 214 -6.47 8.16 9.41
C LEU A 214 -7.69 8.97 8.99
N SER A 215 -7.89 9.17 7.68
CA SER A 215 -8.93 10.07 7.16
C SER A 215 -10.11 9.37 6.48
N GLY A 216 -9.93 8.12 6.05
CA GLY A 216 -10.87 7.43 5.16
C GLY A 216 -10.85 7.92 3.69
N ASN A 217 -9.97 8.87 3.36
CA ASN A 217 -9.80 9.43 2.02
C ASN A 217 -8.48 8.99 1.37
N PRO A 218 -8.42 8.74 0.06
CA PRO A 218 -7.16 8.77 -0.65
C PRO A 218 -6.56 10.19 -0.62
N PRO A 219 -5.23 10.36 -0.56
CA PRO A 219 -4.60 11.68 -0.62
C PRO A 219 -4.68 12.31 -2.01
N PHE A 220 -4.68 11.48 -3.06
CA PHE A 220 -4.77 11.91 -4.44
C PHE A 220 -6.06 11.37 -5.04
N TYR A 221 -6.97 12.27 -5.40
CA TYR A 221 -8.19 11.96 -6.13
C TYR A 221 -8.55 13.11 -7.05
N ASP A 222 -9.40 12.80 -8.02
CA ASP A 222 -10.03 13.80 -8.87
C ASP A 222 -11.43 14.10 -8.31
N ASP A 223 -11.70 15.38 -8.05
CA ASP A 223 -13.03 15.86 -7.67
C ASP A 223 -13.92 16.17 -8.87
N SER A 224 -13.34 16.22 -10.08
CA SER A 224 -14.14 16.41 -11.28
C SER A 224 -15.01 15.18 -11.52
N GLU A 225 -16.31 15.40 -11.69
CA GLU A 225 -17.28 14.39 -12.10
C GLU A 225 -17.13 14.02 -13.60
N GLU A 226 -16.00 14.38 -14.22
CA GLU A 226 -15.73 14.10 -15.62
C GLU A 226 -15.71 12.57 -15.86
N GLU A 227 -16.58 12.14 -16.77
CA GLU A 227 -16.81 10.73 -17.10
C GLU A 227 -15.67 10.12 -17.95
N ASP A 228 -14.72 10.94 -18.40
CA ASP A 228 -13.57 10.52 -19.20
C ASP A 228 -12.47 9.91 -18.32
N SER A 229 -12.47 8.57 -18.23
CA SER A 229 -11.50 7.77 -17.47
C SER A 229 -10.03 8.11 -17.81
N ASP A 230 -9.74 8.47 -19.06
CA ASP A 230 -8.38 8.80 -19.51
C ASP A 230 -7.88 10.16 -19.00
N ASN A 231 -8.80 11.08 -18.65
CA ASN A 231 -8.45 12.39 -18.10
C ASN A 231 -8.19 12.29 -16.58
N ARG A 232 -8.99 11.45 -15.90
CA ARG A 232 -8.86 11.17 -14.47
C ARG A 232 -7.48 10.62 -14.09
N ASP A 233 -6.99 9.62 -14.82
CA ASP A 233 -5.67 9.03 -14.54
C ASP A 233 -4.55 10.06 -14.74
N LYS A 234 -4.66 10.95 -15.73
CA LYS A 234 -3.69 12.03 -15.93
C LYS A 234 -3.70 13.02 -14.77
N ASN A 235 -4.87 13.45 -14.31
CA ASN A 235 -5.01 14.36 -13.18
C ASN A 235 -4.44 13.75 -11.89
N LEU A 236 -4.75 12.47 -11.63
CA LEU A 236 -4.16 11.72 -10.51
C LEU A 236 -2.63 11.74 -10.57
N PHE A 237 -2.05 11.42 -11.72
CA PHE A 237 -0.60 11.40 -11.87
C PHE A 237 0.05 12.78 -11.77
N LEU A 238 -0.62 13.84 -12.25
CA LEU A 238 -0.14 15.21 -12.07
C LEU A 238 -0.10 15.60 -10.59
N LYS A 239 -1.16 15.27 -9.82
CA LYS A 239 -1.20 15.50 -8.38
C LYS A 239 -0.11 14.73 -7.64
N ILE A 240 0.09 13.45 -7.97
CA ILE A 240 1.17 12.63 -7.40
C ILE A 240 2.53 13.28 -7.69
N LEU A 241 2.79 13.68 -8.94
CA LEU A 241 4.06 14.28 -9.35
C LEU A 241 4.40 15.58 -8.62
N SER A 242 3.38 16.38 -8.28
CA SER A 242 3.57 17.61 -7.51
C SER A 242 3.47 17.43 -6.00
N GLY A 243 3.13 16.24 -5.51
CA GLY A 243 2.81 16.04 -4.09
C GLY A 243 1.60 16.87 -3.64
N ASP A 244 0.63 17.08 -4.53
CA ASP A 244 -0.54 17.92 -4.28
C ASP A 244 -1.62 17.13 -3.53
N TYR A 245 -1.50 17.11 -2.21
CA TYR A 245 -2.50 16.62 -1.26
C TYR A 245 -2.58 17.60 -0.08
N GLU A 246 -3.73 17.61 0.59
CA GLU A 246 -4.00 18.52 1.70
C GLU A 246 -4.58 17.74 2.89
N PHE A 247 -4.41 18.27 4.10
CA PHE A 247 -5.04 17.72 5.30
C PHE A 247 -6.38 18.40 5.54
N ASP A 248 -7.36 18.09 4.67
CA ASP A 248 -8.63 18.82 4.59
C ASP A 248 -9.52 18.69 5.84
N SER A 249 -10.12 19.82 6.23
CA SER A 249 -11.23 19.87 7.18
C SER A 249 -12.51 19.30 6.56
N PRO A 250 -13.36 18.59 7.33
CA PRO A 250 -13.24 18.30 8.76
C PRO A 250 -12.45 17.01 9.08
N TYR A 251 -11.92 16.33 8.07
CA TYR A 251 -11.42 14.96 8.18
C TYR A 251 -10.13 14.84 8.99
N TRP A 252 -9.32 15.90 8.97
CA TRP A 252 -8.02 15.96 9.63
C TRP A 252 -8.00 16.88 10.87
N ASP A 253 -9.14 17.48 11.22
CA ASP A 253 -9.24 18.43 12.35
C ASP A 253 -8.95 17.74 13.68
N ASP A 254 -9.38 16.49 13.80
CA ASP A 254 -9.23 15.66 15.00
C ASP A 254 -7.97 14.79 15.00
N ILE A 255 -7.17 14.86 13.93
CA ILE A 255 -5.94 14.07 13.79
C ILE A 255 -4.74 14.89 14.27
N SER A 256 -3.89 14.29 15.09
CA SER A 256 -2.73 14.94 15.68
C SER A 256 -1.72 15.47 14.65
N ASP A 257 -1.07 16.58 14.98
CA ASP A 257 -0.01 17.16 14.15
C ASP A 257 1.20 16.23 14.01
N SER A 258 1.45 15.40 15.02
CA SER A 258 2.49 14.36 14.96
C SER A 258 2.18 13.30 13.89
N ALA A 259 0.92 12.90 13.73
CA ALA A 259 0.50 12.01 12.64
C ALA A 259 0.68 12.68 11.27
N LYS A 260 0.22 13.93 11.13
CA LYS A 260 0.34 14.72 9.89
C LYS A 260 1.81 14.90 9.48
N THR A 261 2.68 15.18 10.44
CA THR A 261 4.13 15.33 10.22
C THR A 261 4.75 14.04 9.70
N LEU A 262 4.40 12.89 10.28
CA LEU A 262 4.89 11.59 9.80
C LEU A 262 4.37 11.26 8.40
N VAL A 263 3.09 11.49 8.12
CA VAL A 263 2.51 11.30 6.78
C VAL A 263 3.25 12.17 5.76
N ALA A 264 3.47 13.44 6.07
CA ALA A 264 4.17 14.37 5.20
C ALA A 264 5.61 13.93 4.92
N SER A 265 6.32 13.47 5.96
CA SER A 265 7.71 13.01 5.84
C SER A 265 7.83 11.71 5.02
N LEU A 266 6.82 10.83 5.08
CA LEU A 266 6.73 9.62 4.25
C LEU A 266 6.30 9.94 2.81
N MET A 267 5.49 10.97 2.62
CA MET A 267 4.99 11.45 1.32
C MET A 267 5.78 12.67 0.80
N GLU A 268 7.07 12.75 1.16
CA GLU A 268 8.00 13.73 0.60
C GLU A 268 8.27 13.40 -0.89
N VAL A 269 8.17 14.41 -1.75
CA VAL A 269 8.31 14.25 -3.20
C VAL A 269 9.76 13.94 -3.56
N ASP A 270 10.71 14.61 -2.90
CA ASP A 270 12.12 14.29 -3.06
C ASP A 270 12.45 12.96 -2.36
N GLN A 271 12.71 11.91 -3.17
CA GLN A 271 13.03 10.58 -2.65
C GLN A 271 14.28 10.54 -1.76
N ASP A 272 15.20 11.51 -1.89
CA ASP A 272 16.42 11.58 -1.09
C ASP A 272 16.20 12.27 0.27
N GLN A 273 15.14 13.07 0.41
CA GLN A 273 14.71 13.68 1.68
C GLN A 273 13.62 12.84 2.38
N ARG A 274 13.00 11.90 1.66
CA ARG A 274 11.92 11.06 2.17
C ARG A 274 12.40 10.16 3.30
N LEU A 275 11.60 10.13 4.37
CA LEU A 275 11.88 9.34 5.55
C LEU A 275 12.00 7.84 5.22
N THR A 276 13.08 7.21 5.69
CA THR A 276 13.23 5.76 5.52
C THR A 276 12.32 5.00 6.48
N ALA A 277 12.00 3.74 6.16
CA ALA A 277 11.20 2.90 7.06
C ALA A 277 11.84 2.76 8.46
N GLN A 278 13.17 2.72 8.54
CA GLN A 278 13.89 2.61 9.82
C GLN A 278 13.76 3.89 10.67
N GLU A 279 13.83 5.07 10.04
CA GLU A 279 13.65 6.35 10.73
C GLU A 279 12.19 6.55 11.14
N ALA A 280 11.24 6.16 10.29
CA ALA A 280 9.81 6.22 10.58
C ALA A 280 9.41 5.38 11.82
N ILE A 281 10.06 4.24 12.06
CA ILE A 281 9.84 3.43 13.27
C ILE A 281 10.17 4.24 14.54
N ALA A 282 11.19 5.11 14.48
CA ALA A 282 11.65 5.92 15.60
C ALA A 282 10.86 7.24 15.76
N HIS A 283 9.95 7.55 14.84
CA HIS A 283 9.11 8.74 14.93
C HIS A 283 8.21 8.68 16.17
N GLU A 284 8.03 9.79 16.87
CA GLU A 284 7.28 9.86 18.14
C GLU A 284 5.82 9.38 18.05
N TRP A 285 5.19 9.54 16.88
CA TRP A 285 3.86 9.00 16.61
C TRP A 285 3.83 7.47 16.55
N ILE A 286 4.93 6.84 16.12
CA ILE A 286 5.09 5.39 16.07
C ILE A 286 5.61 4.86 17.39
N SER A 287 6.78 5.29 17.88
CA SER A 287 7.45 4.71 19.04
C SER A 287 7.15 5.41 20.37
N GLY A 288 6.58 6.61 20.34
CA GLY A 288 6.24 7.40 21.53
C GLY A 288 4.75 7.35 21.88
N ASN A 289 4.31 8.33 22.66
CA ASN A 289 2.93 8.45 23.13
C ASN A 289 2.11 9.47 22.33
N ALA A 290 2.61 9.97 21.19
CA ALA A 290 1.98 11.06 20.45
C ALA A 290 0.68 10.66 19.70
N ALA A 291 0.47 9.38 19.39
CA ALA A 291 -0.78 8.95 18.74
C ALA A 291 -2.00 9.06 19.68
N SER A 292 -3.07 9.71 19.25
CA SER A 292 -4.26 9.93 20.07
C SER A 292 -5.07 8.65 20.34
N ASP A 293 -5.63 8.53 21.55
CA ASP A 293 -6.64 7.52 21.92
C ASP A 293 -8.08 8.05 21.69
N LYS A 294 -8.25 9.19 20.99
CA LYS A 294 -9.58 9.66 20.60
C LYS A 294 -10.19 8.71 19.59
N ASN A 295 -11.49 8.42 19.74
CA ASN A 295 -12.22 7.64 18.75
C ASN A 295 -12.45 8.48 17.49
N ILE A 296 -11.82 8.09 16.38
CA ILE A 296 -11.96 8.74 15.07
C ILE A 296 -12.83 7.93 14.10
N LYS A 297 -13.36 6.78 14.56
CA LYS A 297 -14.07 5.82 13.73
C LYS A 297 -15.23 6.45 12.93
N ASP A 298 -16.08 7.23 13.58
CA ASP A 298 -17.31 7.71 12.94
C ASP A 298 -17.01 8.62 11.75
N GLY A 299 -16.02 9.50 11.88
CA GLY A 299 -15.54 10.35 10.79
C GLY A 299 -14.95 9.54 9.64
N VAL A 300 -14.08 8.58 9.98
CA VAL A 300 -13.43 7.70 8.99
C VAL A 300 -14.46 6.85 8.24
N CYS A 301 -15.37 6.16 8.95
CA CYS A 301 -16.40 5.31 8.34
C CYS A 301 -17.37 6.11 7.45
N ALA A 302 -17.88 7.24 7.94
CA ALA A 302 -18.80 8.08 7.16
C ALA A 302 -18.16 8.52 5.84
N GLN A 303 -16.87 8.83 5.87
CA GLN A 303 -16.15 9.27 4.69
C GLN A 303 -15.88 8.13 3.71
N ILE A 304 -15.56 6.95 4.23
CA ILE A 304 -15.38 5.74 3.41
C ILE A 304 -16.68 5.43 2.67
N GLU A 305 -17.82 5.43 3.35
CA GLU A 305 -19.14 5.22 2.74
C GLU A 305 -19.42 6.23 1.62
N LYS A 306 -19.11 7.51 1.84
CA LYS A 306 -19.24 8.57 0.84
C LYS A 306 -18.35 8.33 -0.38
N ASN A 307 -17.09 7.94 -0.17
CA ASN A 307 -16.13 7.68 -1.25
C ASN A 307 -16.51 6.46 -2.09
N PHE A 308 -17.07 5.42 -1.47
CA PHE A 308 -17.65 4.27 -2.18
C PHE A 308 -18.86 4.66 -3.02
N ALA A 309 -19.79 5.43 -2.44
CA ALA A 309 -20.99 5.88 -3.14
C ALA A 309 -20.66 6.71 -4.38
N LYS A 310 -19.57 7.50 -4.32
CA LYS A 310 -19.08 8.31 -5.44
C LYS A 310 -18.25 7.53 -6.48
N ALA A 311 -18.10 6.22 -6.34
CA ALA A 311 -17.18 5.40 -7.14
C ALA A 311 -15.76 6.01 -7.24
N LYS A 312 -15.33 6.79 -6.24
CA LYS A 312 -13.93 7.22 -6.11
C LYS A 312 -13.02 6.00 -5.94
N TRP A 313 -13.59 4.88 -5.51
CA TRP A 313 -12.91 3.60 -5.37
C TRP A 313 -13.42 2.64 -6.43
N LYS A 314 -12.69 2.52 -7.55
CA LYS A 314 -13.09 1.55 -8.59
C LYS A 314 -12.48 0.16 -8.40
N LYS A 315 -11.38 -0.01 -7.66
CA LYS A 315 -10.71 -1.34 -7.51
C LYS A 315 -9.96 -1.62 -6.19
N ALA A 316 -9.73 -0.62 -5.33
CA ALA A 316 -8.75 -0.74 -4.24
C ALA A 316 -9.24 -1.37 -2.93
N VAL A 317 -10.55 -1.54 -2.70
CA VAL A 317 -11.04 -2.19 -1.48
C VAL A 317 -12.34 -2.94 -1.76
N ARG A 318 -12.40 -4.23 -1.41
CA ARG A 318 -13.61 -5.07 -1.53
C ARG A 318 -14.55 -4.86 -0.34
N VAL A 319 -15.18 -3.69 -0.19
CA VAL A 319 -16.23 -3.49 0.84
C VAL A 319 -17.57 -4.07 0.37
N THR A 320 -17.56 -5.38 0.13
CA THR A 320 -18.79 -6.16 -0.15
C THR A 320 -19.53 -6.51 1.14
N THR A 321 -18.86 -6.43 2.30
CA THR A 321 -19.41 -6.82 3.61
C THR A 321 -20.30 -5.75 4.23
N LEU A 322 -20.00 -4.46 4.01
CA LEU A 322 -20.78 -3.33 4.57
C LEU A 322 -22.13 -3.16 3.87
N MET A 323 -22.18 -3.25 2.54
CA MET A 323 -23.44 -3.13 1.79
C MET A 323 -24.47 -4.23 2.13
N LYS A 324 -24.00 -5.42 2.54
CA LYS A 324 -24.88 -6.51 3.01
C LYS A 324 -25.33 -6.36 4.47
N ARG A 325 -24.68 -5.51 5.28
CA ARG A 325 -24.96 -5.35 6.71
C ARG A 325 -25.62 -4.02 7.07
N LEU A 326 -25.34 -2.94 6.34
CA LEU A 326 -26.09 -1.68 6.45
C LEU A 326 -27.51 -1.81 5.90
N ARG A 327 -27.75 -2.79 5.03
CA ARG A 327 -29.09 -3.27 4.69
C ARG A 327 -29.54 -4.26 5.76
N GLY A 328 -29.77 -3.75 6.98
CA GLY A 328 -30.45 -4.51 8.04
C GLY A 328 -31.89 -4.88 7.62
N PRO A 329 -32.51 -5.89 8.26
CA PRO A 329 -33.79 -6.42 7.85
C PRO A 329 -34.91 -5.47 8.29
N ASP A 330 -35.50 -4.73 7.36
CA ASP A 330 -36.85 -4.21 7.58
C ASP A 330 -37.83 -5.39 7.51
N GLN A 331 -38.29 -5.82 8.69
CA GLN A 331 -39.50 -6.61 8.82
C GLN A 331 -40.71 -5.68 8.69
N GLY A 332 -41.48 -5.91 7.63
CA GLY A 332 -42.83 -5.37 7.44
C GLY A 332 -43.59 -6.32 6.52
N ASP A 333 -44.16 -7.36 7.12
CA ASP A 333 -45.01 -8.37 6.48
C ASP A 333 -46.30 -7.76 5.93
N SER A 334 -46.69 -8.13 4.71
CA SER A 334 -48.02 -8.69 4.39
C SER A 334 -48.27 -8.76 2.87
N GLY A 335 -48.67 -9.94 2.39
CA GLY A 335 -49.68 -10.02 1.33
C GLY A 335 -49.31 -10.72 0.01
N ALA A 336 -49.65 -12.01 -0.05
CA ALA A 336 -50.27 -12.71 -1.19
C ALA A 336 -49.42 -13.20 -2.38
N ALA A 337 -49.12 -14.52 -2.32
CA ALA A 337 -49.50 -15.58 -3.26
C ALA A 337 -49.36 -15.39 -4.79
N GLY A 338 -48.66 -16.33 -5.44
CA GLY A 338 -48.81 -16.57 -6.88
C GLY A 338 -47.80 -17.53 -7.53
N ALA A 339 -48.09 -18.84 -7.45
CA ALA A 339 -47.87 -19.93 -8.42
C ALA A 339 -46.57 -20.08 -9.28
N ALA A 340 -45.93 -21.23 -9.08
CA ALA A 340 -45.46 -22.25 -10.03
C ALA A 340 -45.19 -21.94 -11.53
N GLY A 341 -44.05 -22.46 -12.02
CA GLY A 341 -43.77 -22.72 -13.44
C GLY A 341 -42.33 -23.20 -13.65
N GLY A 342 -42.14 -24.37 -14.27
CA GLY A 342 -40.86 -25.10 -14.32
C GLY A 342 -40.12 -25.06 -15.66
N ALA A 343 -39.05 -25.87 -15.71
CA ALA A 343 -38.26 -26.34 -16.86
C ALA A 343 -37.40 -25.27 -17.58
N THR A 344 -36.27 -25.52 -18.27
CA THR A 344 -35.22 -26.56 -18.42
C THR A 344 -34.16 -25.93 -19.38
N VAL A 345 -32.87 -26.24 -19.21
CA VAL A 345 -31.71 -26.24 -20.17
C VAL A 345 -31.72 -25.36 -21.44
N ASP A 346 -30.62 -24.60 -21.70
CA ASP A 346 -29.54 -25.02 -22.63
C ASP A 346 -28.31 -24.06 -22.59
N ALA A 347 -27.18 -24.59 -23.05
CA ALA A 347 -25.81 -24.08 -23.08
C ALA A 347 -25.50 -23.13 -24.26
N GLY A 348 -24.34 -22.43 -24.21
CA GLY A 348 -23.66 -22.02 -25.45
C GLY A 348 -22.82 -20.73 -25.47
N ALA A 349 -21.65 -20.73 -24.80
CA ALA A 349 -20.39 -20.06 -25.21
C ALA A 349 -20.33 -18.51 -25.38
N PRO A 350 -19.13 -17.93 -25.59
CA PRO A 350 -18.14 -17.64 -24.56
C PRO A 350 -17.97 -16.13 -24.31
N GLY A 351 -17.76 -15.77 -23.04
CA GLY A 351 -17.51 -14.40 -22.61
C GLY A 351 -16.20 -13.84 -23.17
N VAL A 352 -16.31 -12.71 -23.87
CA VAL A 352 -15.19 -11.86 -24.27
C VAL A 352 -14.56 -11.27 -23.01
N ALA A 353 -13.31 -11.67 -22.73
CA ALA A 353 -12.51 -11.09 -21.66
C ALA A 353 -12.17 -9.63 -22.00
N PRO A 354 -12.33 -8.65 -21.09
CA PRO A 354 -11.87 -7.30 -21.32
C PRO A 354 -10.33 -7.26 -21.26
N ALA A 355 -9.75 -6.63 -22.28
CA ALA A 355 -8.33 -6.32 -22.41
C ALA A 355 -7.85 -5.38 -21.28
N PRO A 356 -6.55 -5.37 -20.95
CA PRO A 356 -5.99 -4.53 -19.89
C PRO A 356 -6.01 -3.04 -20.30
N PRO A 357 -5.97 -2.09 -19.35
CA PRO A 357 -5.74 -0.69 -19.67
C PRO A 357 -4.38 -0.54 -20.35
N ALA A 358 -4.39 0.11 -21.52
CA ALA A 358 -3.19 0.41 -22.26
C ALA A 358 -2.29 1.32 -21.42
N GLY A 359 -1.00 0.98 -21.34
CA GLY A 359 -0.01 1.89 -20.80
C GLY A 359 -0.06 3.21 -21.56
N MET A 360 0.16 4.32 -20.84
CA MET A 360 0.26 5.67 -21.38
C MET A 360 0.94 5.71 -22.74
N SER A 361 0.24 6.26 -23.72
CA SER A 361 0.83 6.61 -25.01
C SER A 361 1.98 7.59 -24.80
N ASP A 362 3.00 7.53 -25.66
CA ASP A 362 4.19 8.39 -25.58
C ASP A 362 3.86 9.90 -25.54
N GLY A 363 2.66 10.30 -25.99
CA GLY A 363 2.16 11.66 -25.91
C GLY A 363 1.87 12.16 -24.48
N ALA A 364 1.36 11.31 -23.59
CA ALA A 364 1.09 11.71 -22.19
C ALA A 364 2.39 11.97 -21.42
N ALA A 365 3.43 11.16 -21.67
CA ALA A 365 4.75 11.35 -21.07
C ALA A 365 5.44 12.64 -21.55
N ALA A 366 5.20 13.07 -22.79
CA ALA A 366 5.72 14.34 -23.32
C ALA A 366 5.01 15.55 -22.70
N CYS A 367 3.68 15.50 -22.55
CA CYS A 367 2.90 16.55 -21.89
C CYS A 367 3.28 16.72 -20.41
N ILE A 368 3.48 15.61 -19.69
CA ILE A 368 3.90 15.60 -18.28
C ILE A 368 5.31 16.19 -18.11
N LYS A 369 6.25 15.87 -19.00
CA LYS A 369 7.59 16.48 -19.00
C LYS A 369 7.56 17.99 -19.30
N ALA A 370 6.63 18.45 -20.13
CA ALA A 370 6.46 19.87 -20.43
C ALA A 370 5.90 20.64 -19.22
N ALA A 371 4.95 20.05 -18.48
CA ALA A 371 4.41 20.64 -17.25
C ALA A 371 5.46 20.78 -16.14
N LEU A 372 6.37 19.80 -16.00
CA LEU A 372 7.49 19.86 -15.04
C LEU A 372 8.55 20.92 -15.41
N LYS A 373 8.76 21.19 -16.71
CA LYS A 373 9.67 22.26 -17.17
C LYS A 373 9.11 23.67 -16.96
N ALA A 374 7.78 23.83 -16.88
CA ALA A 374 7.16 25.14 -16.70
C ALA A 374 7.23 25.68 -15.25
N LYS A 375 7.70 24.89 -14.27
CA LYS A 375 7.82 25.26 -12.85
C LYS A 375 9.24 25.56 -12.36
N THR A 376 10.25 25.60 -13.25
CA THR A 376 11.61 26.04 -12.89
C THR A 376 11.77 27.52 -13.26
N PRO A 377 12.08 28.44 -12.33
CA PRO A 377 12.45 29.80 -12.70
C PRO A 377 13.84 29.80 -13.35
N ASP A 378 14.00 30.53 -14.46
CA ASP A 378 15.26 30.71 -15.16
C ASP A 378 16.34 31.33 -14.25
N PRO A 379 17.59 30.83 -14.26
CA PRO A 379 18.69 31.47 -13.56
C PRO A 379 19.17 32.69 -14.37
N GLN A 380 18.98 33.89 -13.83
CA GLN A 380 19.56 35.12 -14.37
C GLN A 380 21.11 35.12 -14.24
N PRO A 381 21.84 35.61 -15.25
CA PRO A 381 23.30 35.57 -15.24
C PRO A 381 23.90 36.64 -14.31
N ALA A 382 24.88 36.23 -13.51
CA ALA A 382 25.61 37.09 -12.59
C ALA A 382 26.53 38.07 -13.34
N ALA A 383 26.36 39.38 -13.08
CA ALA A 383 27.32 40.41 -13.41
C ALA A 383 28.06 40.85 -12.14
N ALA A 384 29.39 40.85 -12.20
CA ALA A 384 30.29 41.22 -11.12
C ALA A 384 30.47 42.74 -10.99
N ALA A 385 30.45 43.26 -9.76
CA ALA A 385 31.25 44.40 -9.31
C ALA A 385 31.20 44.52 -7.76
N ALA A 386 32.37 44.72 -7.15
CA ALA A 386 32.57 45.01 -5.73
C ALA A 386 32.89 46.52 -5.53
N PRO A 387 33.25 47.01 -4.32
CA PRO A 387 32.42 47.25 -3.14
C PRO A 387 32.43 48.74 -2.72
N ALA A 388 31.47 49.19 -1.89
CA ALA A 388 31.58 50.46 -1.15
C ALA A 388 30.95 50.35 0.25
N GLN A 389 31.64 50.95 1.21
CA GLN A 389 31.43 50.93 2.66
C GLN A 389 30.24 51.80 3.15
N PRO A 390 29.86 51.70 4.45
CA PRO A 390 28.57 52.14 4.96
C PRO A 390 28.62 53.55 5.58
N ASP A 391 27.50 54.26 5.53
CA ASP A 391 27.25 55.45 6.36
C ASP A 391 26.12 55.18 7.37
N GLU A 392 26.43 55.55 8.61
CA GLU A 392 25.59 55.52 9.80
C GLU A 392 24.49 56.60 9.80
N GLN A 393 23.48 56.33 10.64
CA GLN A 393 22.65 57.22 11.46
C GLN A 393 21.17 56.90 11.21
N THR A 394 20.50 56.20 12.13
CA THR A 394 19.97 56.83 13.34
C THR A 394 19.82 55.79 14.46
N ARG A 395 20.42 56.06 15.63
CA ARG A 395 20.08 55.43 16.92
C ARG A 395 19.37 56.46 17.79
N CYS A 396 18.37 56.02 18.56
CA CYS A 396 18.18 56.47 19.95
C CYS A 396 17.77 55.27 20.81
N ASN A 397 18.58 55.02 21.83
CA ASN A 397 18.47 54.07 22.94
C ASN A 397 17.31 54.48 23.89
N GLY A 398 16.82 53.71 24.87
CA GLY A 398 17.24 52.45 25.47
C GLY A 398 16.71 52.40 26.92
N ASP A 399 16.84 51.26 27.61
CA ASP A 399 17.14 51.24 29.04
C ASP A 399 17.77 49.89 29.42
N ALA A 400 18.85 49.96 30.18
CA ALA A 400 19.67 48.84 30.66
C ALA A 400 20.11 49.10 32.12
N PRO A 401 20.56 48.07 32.86
CA PRO A 401 20.44 47.99 34.31
C PRO A 401 21.62 48.58 35.11
N GLN A 402 21.37 48.85 36.39
CA GLN A 402 22.34 49.29 37.40
C GLN A 402 23.27 48.15 37.87
N MET A 403 24.56 48.50 38.04
CA MET A 403 25.67 47.66 38.50
C MET A 403 25.85 47.69 40.03
N LEU A 404 26.29 46.55 40.58
CA LEU A 404 26.90 46.40 41.92
C LEU A 404 28.33 46.99 41.96
N PRO A 405 28.82 47.48 43.11
CA PRO A 405 30.23 47.83 43.28
C PRO A 405 31.06 46.75 43.98
N GLN A 406 32.36 46.79 43.70
CA GLN A 406 33.43 45.92 44.16
C GLN A 406 33.81 46.10 45.63
N ARG A 407 34.43 45.05 46.17
CA ARG A 407 35.05 44.92 47.49
C ARG A 407 36.46 45.54 47.51
N LYS A 408 36.85 46.18 48.62
CA LYS A 408 38.24 46.32 49.07
C LYS A 408 38.33 46.07 50.58
N GLU A 409 39.47 45.52 50.97
CA GLU A 409 39.89 45.00 52.28
C GLU A 409 40.01 46.07 53.36
N ASP A 410 39.67 45.69 54.60
CA ASP A 410 40.57 45.64 55.77
C ASP A 410 40.11 44.49 56.69
#